data_AF-A0A962FJ33-F1
#
_entry.id   AF-A0A962FJ33-F1
#
_cell.length_a   1.000
_cell.length_b   1.000
_cell.length_c   1.000
_cell.angle_alpha   90.00
_cell.angle_beta   90.00
_cell.angle_gamma   90.00
#
_symmetry.space_group_name_H-M   'P 1'
#
loop_
_entity.id
_entity.type
_entity.pdbx_description
1 polymer ?
#
loop_
_entity_poly.entity_id
_entity_poly.type
_entity_poly.pdbx_seq_one_letter_code
_entity_poly.pdbx_strand_id
1 'polypeptide(L)'
;MNEAEFSPEVAREHVEAALADPALASLRLAGAPVLVISGAPGRVVYASAAAQSLFVGDLPALARRLLLGAEPGARRIVALSRSLLPGAAPRLERLRFFFGPVADTVTVLCRRVTVAPGETLFALAVLGVRAPQATTRRSDDAPP
;
A
#
# COMPACT_ATOMS: atom_id res chain seq x y z
N MET A 1 -6.07 -8.29 15.66
CA MET A 1 -4.86 -7.52 15.31
C MET A 1 -4.42 -8.09 13.97
N ASN A 2 -4.77 -7.45 12.84
CA ASN A 2 -4.32 -7.96 11.54
C ASN A 2 -2.85 -7.55 11.37
N GLU A 3 -2.00 -8.52 11.04
CA GLU A 3 -0.57 -8.35 10.83
C GLU A 3 -0.29 -7.98 9.37
N ALA A 4 0.86 -7.38 9.09
CA ALA A 4 1.25 -7.10 7.71
C ALA A 4 1.56 -8.41 6.96
N GLU A 5 1.22 -8.47 5.67
CA GLU A 5 1.36 -9.68 4.87
C GLU A 5 2.51 -9.54 3.86
N PHE A 6 3.27 -10.63 3.66
CA PHE A 6 4.40 -10.73 2.72
C PHE A 6 4.19 -11.91 1.77
N SER A 7 4.54 -11.73 0.50
CA SER A 7 4.63 -12.82 -0.46
C SER A 7 5.93 -13.62 -0.24
N PRO A 8 5.91 -14.96 -0.37
CA PRO A 8 7.11 -15.78 -0.29
C PRO A 8 8.02 -15.69 -1.54
N GLU A 9 7.52 -15.12 -2.65
CA GLU A 9 8.22 -15.08 -3.94
C GLU A 9 9.32 -14.01 -4.02
N VAL A 10 9.28 -13.02 -3.13
CA VAL A 10 10.27 -11.95 -3.03
C VAL A 10 10.93 -12.03 -1.67
N ALA A 11 12.26 -11.93 -1.65
CA ALA A 11 13.02 -11.97 -0.42
C ALA A 11 12.49 -10.91 0.56
N ARG A 12 12.15 -11.33 1.78
CA ARG A 12 11.60 -10.42 2.81
C ARG A 12 12.51 -9.23 3.05
N GLU A 13 13.82 -9.43 2.98
CA GLU A 13 14.84 -8.39 3.10
C GLU A 13 14.70 -7.29 2.02
N HIS A 14 14.34 -7.64 0.78
CA HIS A 14 14.10 -6.67 -0.29
C HIS A 14 12.86 -5.82 0.00
N VAL A 15 11.80 -6.45 0.49
CA VAL A 15 10.60 -5.72 0.91
C VAL A 15 10.92 -4.79 2.07
N GLU A 16 11.62 -5.26 3.10
CA GLU A 16 12.02 -4.41 4.24
C GLU A 16 12.96 -3.27 3.82
N ALA A 17 13.89 -3.51 2.89
CA ALA A 17 14.73 -2.46 2.32
C ALA A 17 13.90 -1.39 1.59
N ALA A 18 12.88 -1.80 0.82
CA ALA A 18 11.96 -0.84 0.20
C ALA A 18 11.16 -0.05 1.24
N LEU A 19 10.72 -0.70 2.32
CA LEU A 19 9.99 -0.06 3.42
C LEU A 19 10.88 0.84 4.29
N ALA A 20 12.19 0.65 4.27
CA ALA A 20 13.18 1.48 4.93
C ALA A 20 13.55 2.75 4.14
N ASP A 21 13.10 2.91 2.88
CA ASP A 21 13.29 4.15 2.13
C ASP A 21 12.72 5.32 2.96
N PRO A 22 13.51 6.41 3.20
CA PRO A 22 13.11 7.50 4.09
C PRO A 22 11.77 8.13 3.75
N ALA A 23 11.38 8.14 2.46
CA ALA A 23 10.09 8.68 2.01
C ALA A 23 8.89 7.83 2.47
N LEU A 24 9.12 6.56 2.80
CA LEU A 24 8.08 5.60 3.22
C LEU A 24 8.16 5.25 4.69
N ALA A 25 9.37 5.14 5.25
CA ALA A 25 9.59 4.68 6.62
C ALA A 25 8.78 5.48 7.65
N SER A 26 8.80 6.81 7.55
CA SER A 26 8.05 7.70 8.46
C SER A 26 6.53 7.50 8.33
N LEU A 27 6.02 7.27 7.11
CA LEU A 27 4.61 7.01 6.86
C LEU A 27 4.18 5.65 7.41
N ARG A 28 5.01 4.62 7.20
CA ARG A 28 4.79 3.27 7.77
C ARG A 28 4.72 3.34 9.30
N LEU A 29 5.67 4.03 9.93
CA LEU A 29 5.70 4.20 11.39
C LEU A 29 4.48 4.97 11.91
N ALA A 30 3.97 5.94 11.14
CA ALA A 30 2.75 6.66 11.45
C ALA A 30 1.45 5.84 11.19
N GLY A 31 1.56 4.58 10.78
CA GLY A 31 0.42 3.70 10.53
C GLY A 31 -0.32 3.96 9.22
N ALA A 32 0.33 4.63 8.26
CA ALA A 32 -0.24 4.82 6.93
C ALA A 32 -0.45 3.48 6.21
N PRO A 33 -1.49 3.34 5.38
CA PRO A 33 -1.62 2.22 4.46
C PRO A 33 -0.45 2.17 3.47
N VAL A 34 0.38 1.13 3.56
CA VAL A 34 1.52 0.89 2.65
C VAL A 34 1.36 -0.43 1.89
N LEU A 35 1.70 -0.40 0.61
CA LEU A 35 1.75 -1.54 -0.33
C LEU A 35 3.08 -1.55 -1.08
N VAL A 36 3.60 -2.74 -1.38
CA VAL A 36 4.79 -2.93 -2.22
C VAL A 36 4.45 -3.88 -3.37
N ILE A 37 4.90 -3.51 -4.56
CA ILE A 37 4.63 -4.19 -5.83
C ILE A 37 5.96 -4.53 -6.47
N SER A 38 6.14 -5.78 -6.88
CA SER A 38 7.34 -6.23 -7.60
C SER A 38 7.35 -5.74 -9.06
N GLY A 39 8.53 -5.85 -9.70
CA GLY A 39 8.74 -5.50 -11.12
C GLY A 39 7.87 -6.30 -12.09
N ALA A 40 7.96 -5.98 -13.38
CA ALA A 40 7.06 -6.55 -14.40
C ALA A 40 7.19 -8.08 -14.55
N PRO A 41 6.07 -8.86 -14.52
CA PRO A 41 4.70 -8.40 -14.31
C PRO A 41 4.44 -8.05 -12.85
N GLY A 42 3.81 -6.89 -12.61
CA GLY A 42 3.60 -6.39 -11.26
C GLY A 42 2.78 -7.36 -10.40
N ARG A 43 3.25 -7.62 -9.18
CA ARG A 43 2.54 -8.41 -8.16
C ARG A 43 2.57 -7.66 -6.84
N VAL A 44 1.49 -7.70 -6.06
CA VAL A 44 1.50 -7.16 -4.71
C VAL A 44 2.27 -8.16 -3.82
N VAL A 45 3.43 -7.74 -3.32
CA VAL A 45 4.33 -8.60 -2.53
C VAL A 45 4.33 -8.24 -1.06
N TYR A 46 3.75 -7.09 -0.71
CA TYR A 46 3.49 -6.73 0.67
C TYR A 46 2.30 -5.78 0.80
N ALA A 47 1.57 -5.95 1.89
CA ALA A 47 0.50 -5.06 2.30
C ALA A 47 0.47 -4.93 3.83
N SER A 48 0.60 -3.69 4.31
CA SER A 48 0.30 -3.38 5.71
C SER A 48 -1.16 -3.71 6.04
N ALA A 49 -1.44 -4.01 7.31
CA ALA A 49 -2.81 -4.25 7.79
C ALA A 49 -3.76 -3.06 7.51
N ALA A 50 -3.24 -1.83 7.57
CA ALA A 50 -3.98 -0.62 7.21
C ALA A 50 -4.36 -0.60 5.73
N ALA A 51 -3.49 -1.07 4.83
CA ALA A 51 -3.80 -1.20 3.40
C ALA A 51 -4.80 -2.32 3.11
N GLN A 52 -4.63 -3.48 3.75
CA GLN A 52 -5.60 -4.58 3.67
C GLN A 52 -6.99 -4.12 4.14
N SER A 53 -7.05 -3.30 5.19
CA SER A 53 -8.31 -2.75 5.72
C SER A 53 -8.91 -1.69 4.81
N LEU A 54 -8.11 -0.75 4.28
CA LEU A 54 -8.58 0.30 3.38
C LEU A 54 -9.14 -0.26 2.07
N PHE A 55 -8.42 -1.20 1.46
CA PHE A 55 -8.80 -1.76 0.16
C PHE A 55 -9.60 -3.06 0.27
N VAL A 56 -9.81 -3.55 1.49
CA VAL A 56 -10.59 -4.76 1.84
C VAL A 56 -10.09 -5.99 1.09
N GLY A 57 -8.95 -6.54 1.52
CA GLY A 57 -8.44 -7.78 0.96
C GLY A 57 -7.01 -8.16 1.37
N ASP A 58 -6.70 -9.43 1.15
CA ASP A 58 -5.37 -10.04 1.21
C ASP A 58 -4.54 -9.70 -0.05
N LEU A 59 -3.27 -10.14 -0.11
CA LEU A 59 -2.42 -9.85 -1.28
C LEU A 59 -3.06 -10.23 -2.63
N PRO A 60 -3.66 -11.43 -2.81
CA PRO A 60 -4.35 -11.77 -4.07
C PRO A 60 -5.52 -10.84 -4.41
N ALA A 61 -6.35 -10.48 -3.43
CA ALA A 61 -7.47 -9.56 -3.65
C ALA A 61 -6.98 -8.15 -4.01
N LEU A 62 -5.93 -7.68 -3.33
CA LEU A 62 -5.28 -6.41 -3.62
C LEU A 62 -4.66 -6.41 -5.01
N ALA A 63 -4.03 -7.50 -5.44
CA ALA A 63 -3.50 -7.63 -6.81
C ALA A 63 -4.61 -7.56 -7.85
N ARG A 64 -5.72 -8.31 -7.66
CA ARG A 64 -6.88 -8.25 -8.56
C ARG A 64 -7.43 -6.82 -8.66
N ARG A 65 -7.56 -6.12 -7.54
CA ARG A 65 -8.13 -4.76 -7.51
C ARG A 65 -7.18 -3.72 -8.09
N LEU A 66 -5.94 -3.68 -7.64
CA LEU A 66 -5.00 -2.58 -7.92
C LEU A 66 -4.22 -2.76 -9.23
N LEU A 67 -4.04 -3.99 -9.69
CA LEU A 67 -3.22 -4.30 -10.87
C LEU A 67 -4.03 -4.79 -12.06
N LEU A 68 -5.20 -5.40 -11.81
CA LEU A 68 -6.10 -5.90 -12.86
C LEU A 68 -7.42 -5.12 -12.94
N GLY A 69 -7.69 -4.24 -11.96
CA GLY A 69 -8.92 -3.47 -11.88
C GLY A 69 -9.03 -2.40 -12.96
N ALA A 70 -10.28 -2.09 -13.34
CA ALA A 70 -10.59 -1.07 -14.34
C ALA A 70 -10.73 0.36 -13.76
N GLU A 71 -10.70 0.50 -12.43
CA GLU A 71 -10.84 1.79 -11.73
C GLU A 71 -9.74 2.79 -12.15
N PRO A 72 -10.02 4.11 -12.16
CA PRO A 72 -9.01 5.12 -12.54
C PRO A 72 -7.72 5.02 -11.70
N GLY A 73 -7.85 4.82 -10.38
CA GLY A 73 -6.72 4.65 -9.47
C GLY A 73 -5.87 3.41 -9.79
N ALA A 74 -6.49 2.27 -10.09
CA ALA A 74 -5.79 1.03 -10.45
C ALA A 74 -4.99 1.19 -11.76
N ARG A 75 -5.61 1.77 -12.79
CA ARG A 75 -4.91 2.07 -14.06
C ARG A 75 -3.71 2.99 -13.85
N ARG A 76 -3.87 4.00 -12.99
CA ARG A 76 -2.79 4.93 -12.67
C ARG A 76 -1.67 4.27 -11.87
N ILE A 77 -1.97 3.39 -10.93
CA ILE A 77 -0.97 2.57 -10.21
C ILE A 77 -0.14 1.76 -11.21
N VAL A 78 -0.77 1.05 -12.14
CA VAL A 78 -0.07 0.25 -13.17
C VAL A 78 0.81 1.14 -14.06
N ALA A 79 0.33 2.32 -14.44
CA ALA A 79 1.13 3.26 -15.24
C ALA A 79 2.36 3.76 -14.46
N LEU A 80 2.21 4.10 -13.17
CA LEU A 80 3.31 4.58 -12.31
C LEU A 80 4.31 3.45 -11.99
N SER A 81 3.82 2.23 -11.75
CA SER A 81 4.67 1.06 -11.49
C SER A 81 5.47 0.61 -12.72
N ARG A 82 5.18 1.16 -13.90
CA ARG A 82 5.98 0.99 -15.12
C ARG A 82 6.89 2.19 -15.39
N SER A 83 6.35 3.41 -15.28
CA SER A 83 7.04 4.64 -15.73
C SER A 83 8.00 5.30 -14.72
N LEU A 84 7.86 5.08 -13.42
CA LEU A 84 8.74 5.71 -12.44
C LEU A 84 10.19 5.21 -12.52
N LEU A 85 11.17 6.07 -12.72
CA LEU A 85 12.56 5.62 -12.72
C LEU A 85 13.04 5.25 -11.31
N PRO A 86 13.86 4.19 -11.15
CA PRO A 86 14.51 3.89 -9.88
C PRO A 86 15.33 5.10 -9.42
N GLY A 87 15.33 5.39 -8.11
CA GLY A 87 16.06 6.54 -7.56
C GLY A 87 15.45 7.93 -7.84
N ALA A 88 14.41 8.05 -8.68
CA ALA A 88 13.71 9.32 -8.87
C ALA A 88 13.02 9.80 -7.58
N ALA A 89 12.84 11.12 -7.43
CA ALA A 89 12.15 11.69 -6.28
C ALA A 89 10.75 11.05 -6.07
N PRO A 90 10.30 10.90 -4.81
CA PRO A 90 8.94 10.45 -4.53
C PRO A 90 7.91 11.30 -5.25
N ARG A 91 6.87 10.67 -5.82
CA ARG A 91 5.78 11.37 -6.49
C ARG A 91 4.51 11.34 -5.64
N LEU A 92 3.84 12.48 -5.52
CA LEU A 92 2.51 12.56 -4.95
C LEU A 92 1.46 12.52 -6.06
N GLU A 93 0.47 11.64 -5.89
CA GLU A 93 -0.60 11.45 -6.86
C GLU A 93 -1.95 11.41 -6.13
N ARG A 94 -2.98 11.99 -6.76
CA ARG A 94 -4.36 11.92 -6.27
C ARG A 94 -5.09 10.85 -7.09
N LEU A 95 -5.42 9.73 -6.45
CA LEU A 95 -5.99 8.57 -7.12
C LEU A 95 -7.44 8.37 -6.71
N ARG A 96 -8.30 8.17 -7.71
CA ARG A 96 -9.73 7.92 -7.49
C ARG A 96 -10.03 6.44 -7.44
N PHE A 97 -10.67 5.99 -6.36
CA PHE A 97 -11.14 4.62 -6.13
C PHE A 97 -12.61 4.62 -5.76
N PHE A 98 -13.25 3.47 -5.90
CA PHE A 98 -14.60 3.20 -5.44
C PHE A 98 -14.53 2.31 -4.20
N PHE A 99 -15.04 2.80 -3.07
CA PHE A 99 -15.19 2.05 -1.82
C PHE A 99 -16.68 1.73 -1.64
N GLY A 100 -17.09 0.57 -2.15
CA GLY A 100 -18.51 0.25 -2.31
C GLY A 100 -19.17 1.20 -3.32
N PRO A 101 -20.31 1.84 -2.99
CA PRO A 101 -21.00 2.75 -3.91
C PRO A 101 -20.34 4.14 -3.99
N VAL A 102 -19.36 4.45 -3.14
CA VAL A 102 -18.79 5.79 -3.01
C VAL A 102 -17.48 5.89 -3.80
N ALA A 103 -17.38 6.89 -4.67
CA ALA A 103 -16.11 7.24 -5.30
C ALA A 103 -15.36 8.25 -4.42
N ASP A 104 -14.13 7.93 -4.03
CA ASP A 104 -13.28 8.77 -3.20
C ASP A 104 -11.89 8.97 -3.81
N THR A 105 -11.23 10.07 -3.46
CA THR A 105 -9.88 10.41 -3.91
C THR A 105 -8.89 10.32 -2.76
N VAL A 106 -7.98 9.35 -2.86
CA VAL A 106 -6.88 9.20 -1.90
C VAL A 106 -5.62 9.84 -2.45
N THR A 107 -4.85 10.50 -1.58
CA THR A 107 -3.52 10.99 -1.94
C THR A 107 -2.52 9.90 -1.64
N VAL A 108 -1.65 9.57 -2.59
CA VAL A 108 -0.62 8.55 -2.43
C VAL A 108 0.75 9.12 -2.71
N LEU A 109 1.73 8.72 -1.90
CA LEU A 109 3.14 8.83 -2.22
C LEU A 109 3.56 7.57 -2.96
N CYS A 110 4.22 7.72 -4.10
CA CYS A 110 4.69 6.63 -4.95
C CYS A 110 6.21 6.71 -5.11
N ARG A 111 6.89 5.57 -4.99
CA ARG A 111 8.35 5.48 -5.02
C ARG A 111 8.80 4.19 -5.70
N ARG A 112 9.84 4.26 -6.54
CA ARG A 112 10.55 3.06 -7.03
C ARG A 112 11.91 2.95 -6.35
N VAL A 113 12.04 1.93 -5.50
CA VAL A 113 13.22 1.68 -4.67
C VAL A 113 14.07 0.60 -5.33
N THR A 114 15.38 0.84 -5.44
CA THR A 114 16.35 -0.21 -5.78
C THR A 114 16.70 -0.95 -4.51
N VAL A 115 16.44 -2.25 -4.48
CA VAL A 115 16.57 -3.09 -3.28
C VAL A 115 17.79 -4.01 -3.35
N ALA A 116 18.24 -4.33 -4.57
CA ALA A 116 19.47 -5.04 -4.85
C ALA A 116 19.97 -4.64 -6.27
N PRO A 117 21.21 -5.00 -6.67
CA PRO A 117 21.69 -4.73 -8.02
C PRO A 117 20.74 -5.30 -9.09
N GLY A 118 20.16 -4.42 -9.91
CA GLY A 118 19.20 -4.80 -10.95
C GLY A 118 17.77 -5.09 -10.47
N GLU A 119 17.51 -5.07 -9.15
CA GLU A 119 16.19 -5.35 -8.58
C GLU A 119 15.54 -4.11 -8.01
N THR A 120 14.29 -3.87 -8.40
CA THR A 120 13.53 -2.71 -7.97
C THR A 120 12.11 -3.08 -7.57
N LEU A 121 11.61 -2.41 -6.54
CA LEU A 121 10.23 -2.52 -6.08
C LEU A 121 9.53 -1.17 -6.21
N PHE A 122 8.25 -1.20 -6.56
CA PHE A 122 7.38 -0.03 -6.54
C PHE A 122 6.58 -0.05 -5.25
N ALA A 123 6.77 0.96 -4.42
CA ALA A 123 6.08 1.09 -3.15
C ALA A 123 5.18 2.34 -3.16
N LEU A 124 4.04 2.23 -2.48
CA LEU A 124 3.12 3.34 -2.30
C LEU A 124 2.61 3.41 -0.87
N ALA A 125 2.37 4.63 -0.40
CA ALA A 125 1.79 4.93 0.90
C ALA A 125 0.62 5.88 0.74
N VAL A 126 -0.51 5.61 1.39
CA VAL A 126 -1.69 6.46 1.37
C VAL A 126 -1.58 7.53 2.46
N LEU A 127 -1.75 8.79 2.09
CA LEU A 127 -1.65 9.95 2.97
C LEU A 127 -3.03 10.37 3.49
N GLY A 128 -3.07 10.91 4.70
CA GLY A 128 -4.29 11.47 5.30
C GLY A 128 -5.33 10.43 5.74
N VAL A 129 -5.09 9.14 5.47
CA VAL A 129 -5.90 8.03 5.94
C VAL A 129 -5.14 7.33 7.06
N ARG A 130 -5.70 7.33 8.26
CA ARG A 130 -5.21 6.48 9.36
C ARG A 130 -6.04 5.20 9.39
N ALA A 131 -5.43 4.09 9.77
CA ALA A 131 -6.20 2.91 10.12
C ALA A 131 -7.26 3.29 11.16
N PRO A 132 -8.49 2.75 11.09
CA PRO A 132 -9.41 2.87 12.20
C PRO A 132 -8.72 2.30 13.43
N GLN A 133 -8.46 3.15 14.44
CA GLN A 133 -8.02 2.63 15.73
C GLN A 133 -9.15 1.75 16.25
N ALA A 134 -8.84 0.53 16.67
CA ALA A 134 -9.82 -0.31 17.33
C ALA A 134 -10.37 0.47 18.52
N THR A 135 -11.60 0.98 18.40
CA THR A 135 -12.30 1.58 19.54
C THR A 135 -12.46 0.47 20.55
N THR A 136 -11.66 0.47 21.60
CA THR A 136 -11.98 -0.29 22.81
C THR A 136 -13.31 0.25 23.28
N ARG A 137 -14.41 -0.46 22.97
CA ARG A 137 -15.68 -0.25 23.66
C ARG A 137 -15.37 -0.55 25.12
N ARG A 138 -15.29 0.49 25.96
CA ARG A 138 -15.51 0.31 27.39
C ARG A 138 -16.94 -0.20 27.51
N SER A 139 -17.07 -1.51 27.70
CA SER A 139 -18.25 -2.08 28.33
C SER A 139 -18.17 -1.70 29.80
N ASP A 140 -18.60 -0.48 30.11
CA ASP A 140 -19.03 -0.08 31.45
C ASP A 140 -20.41 0.53 31.26
N ASP A 141 -21.43 -0.32 31.26
CA ASP A 141 -22.72 0.06 31.82
C ASP A 141 -23.48 -1.21 32.20
N ALA A 142 -23.44 -1.54 33.49
CA ALA A 142 -24.38 -2.46 34.12
C ALA A 142 -25.31 -1.61 34.99
N PRO A 143 -26.62 -1.59 34.74
CA PRO A 143 -27.54 -0.82 35.57
C PRO A 143 -27.92 -1.60 36.84
N PRO A 144 -28.42 -0.89 37.88
CA PRO A 144 -28.58 -1.39 39.26
C PRO A 144 -29.67 -2.44 39.46
#